data_AF-J9DMH2-F1
#
_entry.id   AF-J9DMH2-F1
#
_cell.length_a   1.000
_cell.length_b   1.000
_cell.length_c   1.000
_cell.angle_alpha   90.00
_cell.angle_beta   90.00
_cell.angle_gamma   90.00
#
_symmetry.space_group_name_H-M   'P 1'
#
loop_
_entity.id
_entity.type
_entity.pdbx_description
1 polymer ?
#
loop_
_entity_poly.entity_id
_entity_poly.type
_entity_poly.pdbx_seq_one_letter_code
_entity_poly.pdbx_strand_id
1 'polypeptide(L)' 'MSEKSHVLQKVCQYFAYKVRYTNSATEIPEFIIAPEVALELLMAANFLDC' A
#
# COMPACT_ATOMS: atom_id res chain seq x y z
N MET A 1 16.17 -5.23 7.61
CA MET A 1 15.70 -4.73 6.30
C MET A 1 16.26 -3.33 6.11
N SER A 2 16.69 -2.95 4.92
CA SER A 2 17.21 -1.60 4.67
C SER A 2 16.09 -0.56 4.82
N GLU A 3 16.39 0.59 5.44
CA GLU A 3 15.52 1.76 5.67
C GLU A 3 14.83 2.32 4.41
N LYS A 4 15.10 1.81 3.21
CA LYS A 4 14.39 2.25 1.98
C LYS A 4 13.43 1.21 1.41
N SER A 5 13.52 -0.04 1.88
CA SER A 5 12.72 -1.15 1.34
C SER A 5 11.29 -1.19 1.89
N HIS A 6 11.02 -0.50 3.00
CA HIS A 6 9.72 -0.52 3.68
C HIS A 6 8.61 0.12 2.83
N VAL A 7 8.89 1.20 2.10
CA VAL A 7 7.91 1.84 1.21
C VAL A 7 7.49 0.89 0.10
N LEU A 8 8.46 0.30 -0.61
CA LEU A 8 8.18 -0.65 -1.70
C LEU A 8 7.43 -1.87 -1.19
N GLN A 9 7.80 -2.40 -0.02
CA GLN A 9 7.07 -3.50 0.60
C GLN A 9 5.60 -3.15 0.84
N LYS A 10 5.31 -1.93 1.30
CA LYS A 10 3.94 -1.45 1.55
C LYS A 10 3.16 -1.26 0.25
N VAL A 11 3.80 -0.77 -0.81
CA VAL A 11 3.21 -0.72 -2.17
C VAL A 11 2.85 -2.11 -2.67
N CYS A 12 3.75 -3.09 -2.54
CA CYS A 12 3.45 -4.48 -2.93
C CYS A 12 2.29 -5.07 -2.12
N GLN A 13 2.21 -4.78 -0.82
CA GLN A 13 1.07 -5.16 0.01
C GLN A 13 -0.23 -4.53 -0.50
N TYR A 14 -0.20 -3.25 -0.89
CA TYR A 14 -1.35 -2.56 -1.48
C TYR A 14 -1.78 -3.20 -2.81
N PHE A 15 -0.85 -3.61 -3.68
CA PHE A 15 -1.22 -4.31 -4.91
C PHE A 15 -1.91 -5.66 -4.65
N ALA A 16 -1.41 -6.45 -3.71
CA ALA A 16 -2.07 -7.70 -3.31
C ALA A 16 -3.46 -7.44 -2.73
N TYR A 17 -3.59 -6.42 -1.88
CA TYR A 17 -4.87 -5.97 -1.33
C TYR A 17 -5.84 -5.53 -2.43
N LYS A 18 -5.41 -4.66 -3.35
CA LYS A 18 -6.20 -4.15 -4.47
C LYS A 18 -6.70 -5.29 -5.34
N VAL A 19 -5.84 -6.21 -5.76
CA VAL A 19 -6.23 -7.38 -6.57
C VAL A 19 -7.22 -8.27 -5.82
N ARG A 20 -7.01 -8.49 -4.52
CA ARG A 20 -7.86 -9.38 -3.71
C ARG A 20 -9.25 -8.83 -3.47
N TYR A 21 -9.39 -7.52 -3.33
CA TYR A 21 -10.64 -6.88 -2.89
C TYR A 21 -11.36 -6.09 -3.99
N THR A 22 -10.72 -5.79 -5.11
CA THR A 22 -11.42 -5.24 -6.28
C THR A 22 -12.48 -6.22 -6.75
N ASN A 23 -13.74 -5.77 -6.82
CA ASN A 23 -14.92 -6.58 -7.18
C ASN A 23 -15.20 -7.76 -6.23
N SER A 24 -14.64 -7.77 -5.02
CA SER A 24 -14.95 -8.80 -4.02
C SER A 24 -16.32 -8.53 -3.40
N ALA A 25 -17.14 -9.59 -3.24
CA ALA A 25 -18.40 -9.54 -2.50
C ALA A 25 -18.21 -9.69 -0.98
N THR A 26 -16.96 -9.87 -0.52
CA THR A 26 -16.62 -9.96 0.90
C THR A 26 -16.48 -8.57 1.51
N GLU A 27 -16.64 -8.48 2.84
CA GLU A 27 -16.23 -7.30 3.59
C GLU A 27 -14.77 -6.95 3.27
N ILE A 28 -14.51 -5.66 3.05
CA ILE A 28 -13.20 -5.13 2.68
C ILE A 28 -12.55 -4.60 3.97
N PRO A 29 -11.43 -5.20 4.41
CA PRO A 29 -10.75 -4.73 5.62
C PRO A 29 -10.01 -3.41 5.36
N GLU A 30 -9.78 -2.63 6.40
CA GLU A 30 -9.02 -1.39 6.28
C GLU A 30 -7.54 -1.67 5.95
N PHE A 31 -6.99 -0.94 4.98
CA PHE A 31 -5.56 -0.98 4.67
C PHE A 31 -4.80 0.00 5.57
N ILE A 32 -4.34 -0.49 6.72
CA ILE A 32 -3.65 0.33 7.73
C ILE A 32 -2.30 0.85 7.22
N ILE A 33 -2.11 2.17 7.27
CA ILE A 33 -0.86 2.86 6.96
C ILE A 33 -0.38 3.56 8.23
N ALA A 34 0.84 3.25 8.67
CA ALA A 34 1.42 3.89 9.84
C ALA A 34 1.81 5.35 9.53
N PRO A 35 1.62 6.30 10.48
CA PRO A 35 1.94 7.71 10.24
C PRO A 35 3.38 7.95 9.77
N GLU A 36 4.33 7.14 10.25
CA GLU A 36 5.76 7.29 9.98
C GLU A 36 6.10 7.06 8.50
N VAL A 37 5.28 6.30 7.77
CA VAL A 37 5.52 5.95 6.36
C VAL A 37 4.57 6.64 5.38
N ALA A 38 3.58 7.38 5.90
CA ALA A 38 2.47 7.90 5.10
C ALA A 38 2.92 8.88 4.00
N LEU A 39 3.85 9.79 4.32
CA LEU A 39 4.33 10.79 3.35
C LEU A 39 5.17 10.15 2.24
N GLU A 40 6.08 9.24 2.59
CA GLU A 40 6.89 8.53 1.59
C GLU A 40 6.01 7.65 0.69
N LEU A 41 5.03 6.97 1.27
CA LEU A 41 4.09 6.14 0.53
C LEU A 41 3.20 6.98 -0.39
N LEU A 42 2.77 8.18 0.04
CA LEU A 42 2.02 9.12 -0.79
C LEU A 42 2.84 9.55 -2.02
N MET A 43 4.11 9.91 -1.83
CA MET A 43 5.00 10.27 -2.94
C MET A 43 5.22 9.08 -3.90
N ALA A 44 5.40 7.87 -3.35
CA ALA A 44 5.55 6.66 -4.14
C ALA A 44 4.27 6.33 -4.93
N ALA A 45 3.09 6.43 -4.31
CA ALA A 45 1.81 6.19 -4.98
C ALA A 45 1.58 7.20 -6.11
N ASN A 46 1.89 8.47 -5.89
CA ASN A 46 1.83 9.49 -6.94
C ASN A 46 2.82 9.21 -8.09
N PHE A 47 4.04 8.77 -7.77
CA PHE A 47 5.04 8.42 -8.78
C PHE A 47 4.66 7.17 -9.60
N LEU A 48 4.05 6.18 -8.95
CA LEU A 48 3.65 4.90 -9.55
C LEU A 48 2.25 4.92 -10.17
N ASP A 49 1.49 6.00 -9.97
CA ASP A 49 0.12 6.22 -10.46
C ASP A 49 -0.82 5.04 -10.13
N CYS A 50 -0.93 4.67 -8.84
CA CYS A 50 -1.58 3.42 -8.41
C CYS A 50 -2.56 3.49 -7.24
#